data_AF-A0A950XFS7-F1
#
_entry.id   AF-A0A950XFS7-F1
#
_cell.length_a   1.000
_cell.length_b   1.000
_cell.length_c   1.000
_cell.angle_alpha   90.00
_cell.angle_beta   90.00
_cell.angle_gamma   90.00
#
_symmetry.space_group_name_H-M   'P 1'
#
loop_
_entity.id
_entity.type
_entity.pdbx_description
1 polymer ?
#
loop_
_entity_poly.entity_id
_entity_poly.type
_entity_poly.pdbx_seq_one_letter_code
_entity_poly.pdbx_strand_id
1 'polypeptide(L)'
;GQGVASGNTVYPAGTAVSAGVRVMKDVPTFALDNSLGSTGLASGKLMRFSVTADSHGNGVGIANFALKIASSTGVSVTNLTIYAYQNSNYTNPVGGVQGSGDVESVDQCASNNCTSGQVIPITVTNAAGTPTPLEISPGQTVYFEVDASLSGVVSGSSVTTTLVGSSSFPSTAATATQNPLKTAGSLPNTELIWSPNTNGISALTDQDWTNGYGVPGLPSGGLIQTRSQ
;
A
#
# COMPACT_ATOMS: atom_id res chain seq x y z
N GLY A 1 0.08 -20.07 -5.13
CA GLY A 1 -0.12 -20.76 -6.41
C GLY A 1 -0.95 -19.84 -7.29
N GLN A 2 -0.53 -19.63 -8.53
CA GLN A 2 -1.33 -18.89 -9.50
C GLN A 2 -2.45 -19.81 -10.00
N GLY A 3 -3.63 -19.26 -10.31
CA GLY A 3 -4.67 -20.09 -10.89
C GLY A 3 -5.75 -19.32 -11.60
N VAL A 4 -6.59 -20.08 -12.30
CA VAL A 4 -7.53 -19.59 -13.32
C VAL A 4 -8.64 -18.71 -12.72
N ALA A 5 -8.83 -18.72 -11.40
CA ALA A 5 -9.75 -17.86 -10.67
C ALA A 5 -9.17 -17.49 -9.29
N SER A 6 -9.38 -16.24 -8.87
CA SER A 6 -9.01 -15.78 -7.53
C SER A 6 -10.03 -16.22 -6.49
N GLY A 7 -9.58 -16.41 -5.24
CA GLY A 7 -10.46 -16.62 -4.09
C GLY A 7 -10.78 -18.08 -3.75
N ASN A 8 -10.32 -19.04 -4.55
CA ASN A 8 -10.40 -20.45 -4.22
C ASN A 8 -9.39 -20.82 -3.13
N THR A 9 -9.84 -21.53 -2.09
CA THR A 9 -8.97 -22.13 -1.07
C THR A 9 -8.87 -23.63 -1.32
N VAL A 10 -7.68 -24.11 -1.65
CA VAL A 10 -7.40 -25.55 -1.85
C VAL A 10 -6.93 -26.14 -0.51
N TYR A 11 -7.70 -27.07 0.05
CA TYR A 11 -7.31 -27.81 1.24
C TYR A 11 -6.60 -29.11 0.82
N PRO A 12 -5.37 -29.40 1.28
CA PRO A 12 -4.78 -30.72 1.12
C PRO A 12 -5.62 -31.77 1.87
N ALA A 13 -5.88 -32.91 1.22
CA ALA A 13 -6.53 -34.05 1.86
C ALA A 13 -5.49 -34.82 2.69
N GLY A 14 -5.54 -34.65 4.02
CA GLY A 14 -4.64 -35.32 4.96
C GLY A 14 -4.72 -34.71 6.36
N THR A 15 -4.67 -35.54 7.39
CA THR A 15 -5.01 -35.24 8.79
C THR A 15 -4.16 -34.14 9.44
N ALA A 16 -4.67 -32.91 9.40
CA ALA A 16 -4.61 -31.83 10.41
C ALA A 16 -5.23 -30.59 9.75
N VAL A 17 -5.89 -29.72 10.51
CA VAL A 17 -6.42 -28.46 9.99
C VAL A 17 -5.28 -27.65 9.39
N SER A 18 -5.17 -27.65 8.06
CA SER A 18 -4.21 -26.84 7.32
C SER A 18 -4.89 -25.56 6.85
N ALA A 19 -4.15 -24.45 6.81
CA ALA A 19 -4.69 -23.13 6.43
C ALA A 19 -5.18 -23.05 4.96
N GLY A 20 -5.12 -24.13 4.19
CA GLY A 20 -5.40 -24.16 2.76
C GLY A 20 -4.41 -23.30 1.95
N VAL A 21 -4.48 -23.39 0.63
CA VAL A 21 -3.76 -22.50 -0.30
C VAL A 21 -4.79 -21.63 -0.99
N ARG A 22 -4.72 -20.31 -0.80
CA ARG A 22 -5.51 -19.37 -1.59
C ARG A 22 -4.81 -19.09 -2.91
N VAL A 23 -5.58 -19.23 -3.98
CA VAL A 23 -5.13 -19.00 -5.35
C VAL A 23 -5.63 -17.63 -5.78
N MET A 24 -4.73 -16.80 -6.30
CA MET A 24 -5.03 -15.49 -6.88
C MET A 24 -4.55 -15.48 -8.34
N LYS A 25 -5.20 -14.70 -9.21
CA LYS A 25 -4.77 -14.53 -10.60
C LYS A 25 -3.47 -13.74 -10.71
N ASP A 26 -3.27 -12.77 -9.83
CA ASP A 26 -2.06 -11.97 -9.72
C ASP A 26 -1.79 -11.69 -8.23
N VAL A 27 -0.55 -11.40 -7.88
CA VAL A 27 -0.14 -11.03 -6.53
C VAL A 27 0.96 -9.96 -6.64
N PRO A 28 0.79 -8.78 -6.01
CA PRO A 28 1.83 -7.77 -6.03
C PRO A 28 3.06 -8.26 -5.26
N THR A 29 4.23 -7.81 -5.70
CA THR A 29 5.46 -7.90 -4.89
C THR A 29 5.87 -6.50 -4.48
N PHE A 30 6.11 -6.31 -3.18
CA PHE A 30 6.61 -5.05 -2.64
C PHE A 30 8.12 -5.12 -2.43
N ALA A 31 8.81 -4.01 -2.62
CA ALA A 31 10.24 -3.90 -2.28
C ALA A 31 10.56 -2.52 -1.74
N LEU A 32 11.36 -2.44 -0.67
CA LEU A 32 11.91 -1.18 -0.20
C LEU A 32 13.00 -0.71 -1.18
N ASP A 33 12.96 0.55 -1.58
CA ASP A 33 14.02 1.17 -2.37
C ASP A 33 14.97 1.96 -1.45
N ASN A 34 16.23 1.52 -1.44
CA ASN A 34 17.27 2.09 -0.60
C ASN A 34 17.91 3.37 -1.18
N SER A 35 17.44 3.86 -2.33
CA SER A 35 17.99 5.06 -3.00
C SER A 35 17.94 6.34 -2.16
N LEU A 36 16.97 6.43 -1.23
CA LEU A 36 16.82 7.60 -0.36
C LEU A 36 17.88 7.65 0.77
N GLY A 37 18.48 6.51 1.15
CA GLY A 37 19.41 6.40 2.27
C GLY A 37 18.76 6.67 3.65
N SER A 38 19.58 6.67 4.71
CA SER A 38 19.14 6.85 6.10
C SER A 38 19.28 8.29 6.64
N THR A 39 19.86 9.22 5.88
CA THR A 39 20.16 10.60 6.34
C THR A 39 19.57 11.68 5.43
N GLY A 40 19.38 12.88 5.97
CA GLY A 40 18.79 14.01 5.25
C GLY A 40 17.29 14.12 5.48
N LEU A 41 16.85 13.81 6.70
CA LEU A 41 15.46 13.91 7.13
C LEU A 41 14.82 15.25 6.72
N ALA A 42 15.56 16.37 6.80
CA ALA A 42 15.07 17.69 6.42
C ALA A 42 14.57 17.82 4.96
N SER A 43 14.84 16.86 4.07
CA SER A 43 14.28 16.85 2.71
C SER A 43 12.77 16.60 2.66
N GLY A 44 12.16 16.13 3.76
CA GLY A 44 10.74 15.75 3.80
C GLY A 44 10.43 14.38 3.16
N LYS A 45 11.41 13.80 2.45
CA LYS A 45 11.32 12.46 1.86
C LYS A 45 11.54 11.41 2.93
N LEU A 46 10.54 10.56 3.16
CA LEU A 46 10.49 9.63 4.29
C LEU A 46 10.77 8.19 3.90
N MET A 47 10.20 7.74 2.78
CA MET A 47 10.35 6.36 2.32
C MET A 47 10.25 6.25 0.81
N ARG A 48 10.97 5.29 0.22
CA ARG A 48 10.76 4.85 -1.16
C ARG A 48 10.53 3.35 -1.22
N PHE A 49 9.56 2.93 -2.03
CA PHE A 49 9.27 1.52 -2.26
C PHE A 49 8.74 1.31 -3.67
N SER A 50 8.69 0.08 -4.13
CA SER A 50 8.06 -0.28 -5.40
C SER A 50 7.04 -1.38 -5.22
N VAL A 51 6.09 -1.43 -6.15
CA VAL A 51 5.10 -2.48 -6.29
C VAL A 51 5.14 -3.01 -7.71
N THR A 52 5.33 -4.32 -7.84
CA THR A 52 5.41 -5.02 -9.13
C THR A 52 4.26 -6.01 -9.25
N ALA A 53 3.50 -5.95 -10.35
CA ALA A 53 2.53 -6.99 -10.70
C ALA A 53 3.24 -8.19 -11.35
N ASP A 54 2.74 -9.41 -11.17
CA ASP A 54 3.30 -10.58 -11.85
C ASP A 54 3.12 -10.44 -13.37
N SER A 55 4.14 -10.82 -14.15
CA SER A 55 4.07 -10.77 -15.61
C SER A 55 3.09 -11.76 -16.23
N HIS A 56 2.67 -12.78 -15.48
CA HIS A 56 1.76 -13.84 -15.94
C HIS A 56 0.31 -13.65 -15.45
N GLY A 57 0.07 -12.61 -14.63
CA GLY A 57 -1.25 -12.29 -14.09
C GLY A 57 -2.04 -11.32 -14.95
N ASN A 58 -3.08 -10.75 -14.34
CA ASN A 58 -3.97 -9.75 -14.97
C ASN A 58 -3.62 -8.30 -14.57
N GLY A 59 -2.55 -8.11 -13.80
CA GLY A 59 -2.27 -6.86 -13.12
C GLY A 59 -2.87 -6.85 -11.72
N VAL A 60 -2.63 -5.76 -11.01
CA VAL A 60 -3.15 -5.55 -9.66
C VAL A 60 -3.74 -4.15 -9.53
N GLY A 61 -4.86 -4.05 -8.82
CA GLY A 61 -5.44 -2.78 -8.41
C GLY A 61 -5.11 -2.50 -6.94
N ILE A 62 -4.62 -1.31 -6.63
CA ILE A 62 -4.39 -0.85 -5.25
C ILE A 62 -5.44 0.19 -4.87
N ALA A 63 -6.22 -0.05 -3.83
CA ALA A 63 -7.24 0.90 -3.37
C ALA A 63 -6.78 1.73 -2.17
N ASN A 64 -5.91 1.18 -1.33
CA ASN A 64 -5.51 1.84 -0.09
C ASN A 64 -4.13 1.36 0.36
N PHE A 65 -3.28 2.29 0.79
CA PHE A 65 -2.09 2.00 1.59
C PHE A 65 -2.34 2.37 3.05
N ALA A 66 -1.50 1.88 3.95
CA ALA A 66 -1.51 2.29 5.34
C ALA A 66 -0.09 2.58 5.80
N LEU A 67 0.13 3.78 6.33
CA LEU A 67 1.42 4.22 6.84
C LEU A 67 1.37 4.32 8.36
N LYS A 68 2.45 3.98 9.03
CA LYS A 68 2.66 4.31 10.44
C LYS A 68 3.90 5.17 10.55
N ILE A 69 3.76 6.34 11.16
CA ILE A 69 4.84 7.31 11.32
C ILE A 69 5.21 7.40 12.79
N ALA A 70 6.47 7.15 13.13
CA ALA A 70 7.02 7.40 14.45
C ALA A 70 8.12 8.45 14.35
N SER A 71 7.97 9.58 15.04
CA SER A 71 8.95 10.67 15.06
C SER A 71 9.59 10.84 16.44
N SER A 72 10.83 11.33 16.46
CA SER A 72 11.49 11.79 17.68
C SER A 72 10.75 12.98 18.30
N THR A 73 10.83 13.12 19.63
CA THR A 73 10.22 14.25 20.35
C THR A 73 10.67 15.59 19.77
N GLY A 74 9.71 16.49 19.53
CA GLY A 74 9.98 17.82 18.97
C GLY A 74 9.89 17.91 17.45
N VAL A 75 9.86 16.78 16.73
CA VAL A 75 9.63 16.76 15.28
C VAL A 75 8.14 16.67 14.98
N SER A 76 7.64 17.60 14.18
CA SER A 76 6.27 17.56 13.65
C SER A 76 6.29 17.11 12.19
N VAL A 77 5.35 16.23 11.84
CA VAL A 77 5.11 15.67 10.51
C VAL A 77 3.69 16.08 10.08
N THR A 78 3.58 16.87 9.03
CA THR A 78 2.30 17.33 8.45
C THR A 78 2.30 17.11 6.94
N ASN A 79 1.14 17.24 6.29
CA ASN A 79 1.01 17.08 4.83
C ASN A 79 1.67 15.78 4.32
N LEU A 80 1.37 14.67 5.00
CA LEU A 80 1.89 13.35 4.63
C LEU A 80 1.13 12.85 3.41
N THR A 81 1.85 12.44 2.37
CA THR A 81 1.26 11.92 1.13
C THR A 81 2.14 10.83 0.53
N ILE A 82 1.62 10.11 -0.47
CA ILE A 82 2.38 9.16 -1.29
C ILE A 82 2.29 9.61 -2.74
N TYR A 83 3.44 9.79 -3.37
CA TYR A 83 3.56 9.98 -4.82
C TYR A 83 3.88 8.66 -5.50
N ALA A 84 3.30 8.44 -6.69
CA ALA A 84 3.51 7.27 -7.51
C ALA A 84 4.09 7.65 -8.88
N TYR A 85 5.11 6.89 -9.31
CA TYR A 85 5.92 7.15 -10.49
C TYR A 85 6.11 5.89 -11.35
N GLN A 86 6.24 6.10 -12.65
CA GLN A 86 6.47 5.06 -13.65
C GLN A 86 7.94 4.59 -13.69
N ASN A 87 8.86 5.31 -13.03
CA ASN A 87 10.29 5.03 -13.10
C ASN A 87 10.98 5.13 -11.74
N SER A 88 12.12 4.46 -11.62
CA SER A 88 12.95 4.42 -10.42
C SER A 88 13.68 5.73 -10.12
N ASN A 89 13.53 6.74 -10.98
CA ASN A 89 14.09 8.08 -10.76
C ASN A 89 13.10 9.03 -10.09
N TYR A 90 11.84 8.60 -9.90
CA TYR A 90 10.79 9.38 -9.23
C TYR A 90 10.49 10.71 -9.95
N THR A 91 10.45 10.69 -11.28
CA THR A 91 10.26 11.89 -12.11
C THR A 91 9.02 11.88 -12.98
N ASN A 92 8.45 10.71 -13.26
CA ASN A 92 7.34 10.55 -14.20
C ASN A 92 6.11 10.03 -13.45
N PRO A 93 5.17 10.91 -13.05
CA PRO A 93 3.95 10.51 -12.35
C PRO A 93 3.18 9.41 -13.08
N VAL A 94 2.58 8.49 -12.33
CA VAL A 94 1.61 7.54 -12.89
C VAL A 94 0.31 8.24 -13.25
N GLY A 95 -0.38 7.74 -14.28
CA GLY A 95 -1.75 8.15 -14.58
C GLY A 95 -2.77 7.48 -13.65
N GLY A 96 -4.02 7.94 -13.69
CA GLY A 96 -5.13 7.36 -12.91
C GLY A 96 -5.32 7.96 -11.52
N VAL A 97 -4.35 8.73 -11.03
CA VAL A 97 -4.41 9.51 -9.78
C VAL A 97 -4.35 11.01 -10.08
N GLN A 98 -3.82 11.82 -9.16
CA GLN A 98 -3.60 13.25 -9.34
C GLN A 98 -2.51 13.51 -10.40
N GLY A 99 -2.56 14.67 -11.06
CA GLY A 99 -1.61 15.02 -12.13
C GLY A 99 -0.15 15.11 -11.68
N SER A 100 0.09 15.38 -10.40
CA SER A 100 1.42 15.38 -9.76
C SER A 100 1.89 13.98 -9.32
N GLY A 101 1.03 12.96 -9.42
CA GLY A 101 1.32 11.58 -9.02
C GLY A 101 0.96 11.26 -7.58
N ASP A 102 0.49 12.23 -6.80
CA ASP A 102 -0.08 12.00 -5.47
C ASP A 102 -1.28 11.06 -5.58
N VAL A 103 -1.26 10.02 -4.74
CA VAL A 103 -2.28 8.96 -4.78
C VAL A 103 -3.59 9.40 -4.13
N GLU A 104 -3.57 10.45 -3.29
CA GLU A 104 -4.74 11.00 -2.59
C GLU A 104 -4.92 12.48 -2.91
N SER A 105 -6.16 12.98 -3.00
CA SER A 105 -6.43 14.38 -3.35
C SER A 105 -6.21 15.36 -2.20
N VAL A 106 -6.04 14.87 -0.98
CA VAL A 106 -5.83 15.66 0.23
C VAL A 106 -4.78 14.95 1.07
N ASP A 107 -3.67 15.64 1.33
CA ASP A 107 -2.62 15.12 2.19
C ASP A 107 -3.15 14.80 3.59
N GLN A 108 -2.68 13.70 4.16
CA GLN A 108 -2.94 13.39 5.55
C GLN A 108 -2.26 14.39 6.48
N CYS A 109 -2.88 14.60 7.65
CA CYS A 109 -2.33 15.50 8.66
C CYS A 109 -2.12 16.94 8.12
N ALA A 110 -3.00 17.41 7.22
CA ALA A 110 -2.85 18.73 6.59
C ALA A 110 -3.00 19.90 7.58
N SER A 111 -3.92 19.76 8.55
CA SER A 111 -4.23 20.81 9.54
C SER A 111 -3.65 20.55 10.92
N ASN A 112 -3.12 19.34 11.17
CA ASN A 112 -2.62 18.92 12.48
C ASN A 112 -1.39 18.02 12.29
N ASN A 113 -0.50 17.96 13.28
CA ASN A 113 0.60 17.00 13.29
C ASN A 113 0.08 15.56 13.24
N CYS A 114 0.69 14.70 12.44
CA CYS A 114 0.46 13.27 12.52
C CYS A 114 0.79 12.77 13.92
N THR A 115 -0.12 12.00 14.52
CA THR A 115 0.14 11.39 15.83
C THR A 115 1.20 10.30 15.69
N SER A 116 2.33 10.45 16.39
CA SER A 116 3.41 9.47 16.38
C SER A 116 2.90 8.09 16.82
N GLY A 117 3.18 7.06 16.02
CA GLY A 117 2.77 5.67 16.23
C GLY A 117 1.37 5.33 15.69
N GLN A 118 0.57 6.32 15.25
CA GLN A 118 -0.74 6.06 14.66
C GLN A 118 -0.61 5.46 13.26
N VAL A 119 -1.50 4.52 12.92
CA VAL A 119 -1.68 4.07 11.54
C VAL A 119 -2.59 5.06 10.81
N ILE A 120 -2.07 5.58 9.71
CA ILE A 120 -2.66 6.59 8.85
C ILE A 120 -3.04 5.91 7.54
N PRO A 121 -4.33 5.87 7.21
CA PRO A 121 -4.82 5.31 5.95
C PRO A 121 -4.56 6.29 4.80
N ILE A 122 -4.13 5.77 3.65
CA ILE A 122 -3.90 6.53 2.42
C ILE A 122 -4.79 5.92 1.33
N THR A 123 -5.90 6.59 1.05
CA THR A 123 -6.90 6.12 0.09
C THR A 123 -6.56 6.63 -1.31
N VAL A 124 -6.50 5.72 -2.28
CA VAL A 124 -6.24 6.10 -3.66
C VAL A 124 -7.47 6.81 -4.25
N THR A 125 -7.24 7.98 -4.86
CA THR A 125 -8.27 8.81 -5.49
C THR A 125 -7.82 9.31 -6.86
N ASN A 126 -8.78 9.52 -7.76
CA ASN A 126 -8.53 10.17 -9.04
C ASN A 126 -8.41 11.70 -8.87
N ALA A 127 -8.09 12.41 -9.96
CA ALA A 127 -7.99 13.87 -10.00
C ALA A 127 -9.24 14.64 -9.53
N ALA A 128 -10.41 13.99 -9.45
CA ALA A 128 -11.64 14.58 -8.91
C ALA A 128 -11.84 14.29 -7.40
N GLY A 129 -10.85 13.69 -6.73
CA GLY A 129 -10.92 13.27 -5.33
C GLY A 129 -11.87 12.09 -5.09
N THR A 130 -12.26 11.36 -6.14
CA THR A 130 -13.12 10.19 -6.01
C THR A 130 -12.27 8.94 -5.80
N PRO A 131 -12.57 8.07 -4.82
CA PRO A 131 -11.87 6.82 -4.64
C PRO A 131 -11.79 6.02 -5.94
N THR A 132 -10.59 5.56 -6.27
CA THR A 132 -10.32 4.77 -7.48
C THR A 132 -9.16 3.82 -7.21
N PRO A 133 -9.13 2.63 -7.79
CA PRO A 133 -7.93 1.80 -7.79
C PRO A 133 -6.81 2.45 -8.60
N LEU A 134 -5.57 2.36 -8.09
CA LEU A 134 -4.37 2.53 -8.89
C LEU A 134 -4.04 1.19 -9.56
N GLU A 135 -4.11 1.17 -10.88
CA GLU A 135 -3.85 -0.01 -11.69
C GLU A 135 -2.36 -0.17 -11.99
N ILE A 136 -1.83 -1.36 -11.77
CA ILE A 136 -0.48 -1.77 -12.16
C ILE A 136 -0.61 -2.94 -13.13
N SER A 137 -0.29 -2.69 -14.41
CA SER A 137 -0.38 -3.69 -15.47
C SER A 137 0.56 -4.89 -15.24
N PRO A 138 0.27 -6.07 -15.82
CA PRO A 138 1.12 -7.25 -15.70
C PRO A 138 2.60 -6.97 -16.00
N GLY A 139 3.48 -7.41 -15.10
CA GLY A 139 4.93 -7.27 -15.23
C GLY A 139 5.45 -5.84 -15.11
N GLN A 140 4.59 -4.85 -14.87
CA GLN A 140 5.01 -3.47 -14.62
C GLN A 140 5.34 -3.25 -13.15
N THR A 141 6.24 -2.29 -12.93
CA THR A 141 6.62 -1.81 -11.60
C THR A 141 6.27 -0.34 -11.48
N VAL A 142 5.53 0.00 -10.43
CA VAL A 142 5.30 1.39 -10.01
C VAL A 142 6.16 1.68 -8.79
N TYR A 143 6.75 2.88 -8.78
CA TYR A 143 7.65 3.36 -7.74
C TYR A 143 6.93 4.41 -6.90
N PHE A 144 7.06 4.33 -5.59
CA PHE A 144 6.33 5.16 -4.65
C PHE A 144 7.30 5.92 -3.74
N GLU A 145 6.99 7.18 -3.49
CA GLU A 145 7.72 8.03 -2.57
C GLU A 145 6.75 8.57 -1.51
N VAL A 146 7.08 8.36 -0.24
CA VAL A 146 6.35 8.93 0.89
C VAL A 146 7.01 10.23 1.28
N ASP A 147 6.28 11.33 1.14
CA ASP A 147 6.74 12.68 1.43
C ASP A 147 5.88 13.30 2.53
N ALA A 148 6.50 14.20 3.31
CA ALA A 148 5.82 14.99 4.32
C ALA A 148 6.50 16.34 4.52
N SER A 149 5.75 17.30 5.04
CA SER A 149 6.29 18.53 5.59
C SER A 149 6.80 18.28 7.01
N LEU A 150 8.05 18.67 7.28
CA LEU A 150 8.70 18.48 8.58
C LEU A 150 9.07 19.81 9.23
N SER A 151 8.91 19.89 10.54
CA SER A 151 9.41 21.01 11.36
C SER A 151 9.99 20.50 12.68
N GLY A 152 10.83 21.33 13.32
CA GLY A 152 11.54 20.95 14.55
C GLY A 152 12.68 19.95 14.33
N VAL A 153 13.12 19.76 13.08
CA VAL A 153 14.21 18.85 12.72
C VAL A 153 15.56 19.44 13.13
N VAL A 154 16.22 18.77 14.08
CA VAL A 154 17.56 19.11 14.60
C VAL A 154 18.48 17.88 14.55
N SER A 155 19.79 18.04 14.74
CA SER A 155 20.71 16.89 14.79
C SER A 155 20.28 15.85 15.82
N GLY A 156 20.25 14.57 15.41
CA GLY A 156 19.75 13.46 16.22
C GLY A 156 18.24 13.22 16.09
N SER A 157 17.51 14.06 15.35
CA SER A 157 16.11 13.82 15.02
C SER A 157 15.95 12.61 14.09
N SER A 158 14.85 11.90 14.24
CA SER A 158 14.51 10.78 13.35
C SER A 158 13.01 10.68 13.08
N VAL A 159 12.69 10.16 11.90
CA VAL A 159 11.35 9.70 11.54
C VAL A 159 11.47 8.29 10.98
N THR A 160 10.73 7.36 11.58
CA THR A 160 10.54 6.00 11.10
C THR A 160 9.18 5.91 10.42
N THR A 161 9.20 5.64 9.13
CA THR A 161 8.02 5.35 8.32
C THR A 161 7.88 3.85 8.16
N THR A 162 6.66 3.34 8.34
CA THR A 162 6.33 1.95 8.09
C THR A 162 5.18 1.87 7.10
N LEU A 163 5.36 1.21 5.96
CA LEU A 163 4.25 0.75 5.14
C LEU A 163 3.70 -0.52 5.77
N VAL A 164 2.48 -0.46 6.29
CA VAL A 164 1.89 -1.50 7.13
C VAL A 164 1.51 -2.73 6.30
N GLY A 165 2.00 -3.90 6.72
CA GLY A 165 1.55 -5.20 6.23
C GLY A 165 0.41 -5.77 7.09
N SER A 166 -0.07 -6.97 6.75
CA SER A 166 -1.15 -7.64 7.48
C SER A 166 -0.69 -8.95 8.11
N SER A 167 -1.09 -9.21 9.36
CA SER A 167 -0.74 -10.42 10.11
C SER A 167 -1.74 -11.57 9.94
N SER A 168 -2.91 -11.28 9.36
CA SER A 168 -3.93 -12.28 9.08
C SER A 168 -4.65 -11.97 7.78
N PHE A 169 -5.06 -13.02 7.06
CA PHE A 169 -5.97 -12.88 5.93
C PHE A 169 -7.34 -12.42 6.45
N PRO A 170 -8.10 -11.59 5.71
CA PRO A 170 -9.42 -11.15 6.15
C PRO A 170 -10.33 -12.37 6.40
N SER A 171 -10.59 -12.68 7.67
CA SER A 171 -11.39 -13.84 8.05
C SER A 171 -12.86 -13.47 8.06
N THR A 172 -13.58 -13.84 7.01
CA THR A 172 -14.97 -14.26 7.16
C THR A 172 -15.17 -15.46 6.27
N ALA A 173 -15.89 -16.47 6.77
CA ALA A 173 -16.40 -17.56 5.96
C ALA A 173 -17.20 -16.98 4.80
N ALA A 174 -16.54 -16.71 3.67
CA ALA A 174 -17.17 -16.31 2.45
C ALA A 174 -17.93 -17.54 1.96
N THR A 175 -19.19 -17.67 2.36
CA THR A 175 -20.19 -18.02 1.35
C THR A 175 -19.88 -17.13 0.15
N ALA A 176 -19.65 -17.72 -1.02
CA ALA A 176 -19.03 -17.13 -2.22
C ALA A 176 -19.66 -15.83 -2.79
N THR A 177 -20.48 -15.13 -2.01
CA THR A 177 -21.29 -13.96 -2.34
C THR A 177 -20.86 -12.68 -1.61
N GLN A 178 -19.96 -12.74 -0.61
CA GLN A 178 -19.50 -11.57 0.14
C GLN A 178 -17.99 -11.60 0.39
N ASN A 179 -17.28 -10.70 -0.27
CA ASN A 179 -15.93 -10.32 0.13
C ASN A 179 -16.00 -9.49 1.43
N PRO A 180 -15.24 -9.78 2.50
CA PRO A 180 -15.18 -8.95 3.70
C PRO A 180 -14.75 -7.50 3.43
N LEU A 181 -14.07 -7.25 2.31
CA LEU A 181 -13.67 -5.93 1.81
C LEU A 181 -14.60 -5.45 0.68
N LYS A 182 -15.81 -5.98 0.54
CA LYS A 182 -16.86 -5.45 -0.37
C LYS A 182 -17.19 -3.99 -0.06
N THR A 183 -16.80 -3.53 1.13
CA THR A 183 -16.67 -2.13 1.49
C THR A 183 -15.20 -1.69 1.45
N ALA A 184 -14.50 -1.91 0.33
CA ALA A 184 -13.50 -0.97 -0.15
C ALA A 184 -14.14 0.43 -0.34
N GLY A 185 -15.47 0.55 -0.22
CA GLY A 185 -16.21 1.79 0.03
C GLY A 185 -16.39 2.21 1.51
N SER A 186 -15.82 1.53 2.50
CA SER A 186 -15.70 2.01 3.90
C SER A 186 -14.28 2.47 4.20
N LEU A 187 -13.61 2.98 3.16
CA LEU A 187 -12.38 3.74 3.29
C LEU A 187 -12.64 4.93 4.22
N PRO A 188 -11.69 5.24 5.11
CA PRO A 188 -10.34 4.69 5.16
C PRO A 188 -10.18 3.34 5.90
N ASN A 189 -9.25 2.48 5.43
CA ASN A 189 -8.83 1.25 6.14
C ASN A 189 -7.37 1.37 6.63
N THR A 190 -7.05 0.85 7.80
CA THR A 190 -5.70 0.86 8.39
C THR A 190 -4.80 -0.27 7.87
N GLU A 191 -5.14 -0.88 6.73
CA GLU A 191 -4.37 -1.95 6.07
C GLU A 191 -4.14 -1.63 4.58
N LEU A 192 -3.13 -2.26 3.97
CA LEU A 192 -3.04 -2.33 2.50
C LEU A 192 -4.28 -3.04 1.95
N ILE A 193 -4.98 -2.45 0.98
CA ILE A 193 -6.09 -3.07 0.26
C ILE A 193 -5.77 -3.14 -1.23
N TRP A 194 -5.81 -4.35 -1.79
CA TRP A 194 -5.50 -4.60 -3.20
C TRP A 194 -6.38 -5.68 -3.81
N SER A 195 -6.49 -5.72 -5.14
CA SER A 195 -7.21 -6.73 -5.90
C SER A 195 -6.30 -7.36 -6.97
N PRO A 196 -6.44 -8.68 -7.23
CA PRO A 196 -5.71 -9.41 -8.26
C PRO A 196 -6.25 -9.18 -9.69
N ASN A 197 -7.08 -8.15 -9.92
CA ASN A 197 -7.73 -7.86 -11.20
C ASN A 197 -8.38 -9.10 -11.83
N THR A 198 -9.27 -9.78 -11.10
CA THR A 198 -9.83 -11.06 -11.58
C THR A 198 -10.51 -10.92 -12.93
N ASN A 199 -11.07 -9.75 -13.24
CA ASN A 199 -11.75 -9.43 -14.50
C ASN A 199 -10.96 -8.45 -15.41
N GLY A 200 -9.68 -8.21 -15.13
CA GLY A 200 -8.77 -7.40 -15.95
C GLY A 200 -8.49 -6.00 -15.38
N ILE A 201 -9.52 -5.26 -14.97
CA ILE A 201 -9.41 -3.96 -14.29
C ILE A 201 -10.18 -4.06 -12.98
N SER A 202 -9.63 -3.52 -11.89
CA SER A 202 -10.34 -3.49 -10.62
C SER A 202 -11.44 -2.43 -10.63
N ALA A 203 -12.64 -2.83 -10.23
CA ALA A 203 -13.66 -1.92 -9.74
C ALA A 203 -13.73 -1.99 -8.20
N LEU A 204 -13.99 -0.87 -7.52
CA LEU A 204 -14.18 -0.88 -6.06
C LEU A 204 -15.36 -1.75 -5.61
N THR A 205 -16.26 -2.10 -6.54
CA THR A 205 -17.39 -3.02 -6.31
C THR A 205 -17.04 -4.50 -6.48
N ASP A 206 -15.83 -4.82 -6.96
CA ASP A 206 -15.41 -6.20 -7.18
C ASP A 206 -15.31 -6.98 -5.86
N GLN A 207 -15.40 -8.31 -5.96
CA GLN A 207 -15.40 -9.20 -4.81
C GLN A 207 -14.04 -9.84 -4.56
N ASP A 208 -12.96 -9.36 -5.17
CA ASP A 208 -11.63 -9.96 -5.04
C ASP A 208 -10.60 -9.11 -4.29
N TRP A 209 -11.03 -7.98 -3.72
CA TRP A 209 -10.23 -7.20 -2.76
C TRP A 209 -9.75 -8.05 -1.57
N THR A 210 -8.49 -7.88 -1.20
CA THR A 210 -7.83 -8.55 -0.07
C THR A 210 -6.88 -7.56 0.62
N ASN A 211 -6.25 -7.99 1.72
CA ASN A 211 -5.24 -7.20 2.40
C ASN A 211 -3.79 -7.65 2.11
N GLY A 212 -2.81 -7.07 2.81
CA GLY A 212 -1.38 -7.37 2.65
C GLY A 212 -0.91 -8.73 3.18
N TYR A 213 -1.79 -9.63 3.61
CA TYR A 213 -1.38 -10.90 4.21
C TYR A 213 -0.79 -11.84 3.16
N GLY A 214 0.44 -12.32 3.42
CA GLY A 214 1.14 -13.25 2.53
C GLY A 214 1.62 -12.61 1.22
N VAL A 215 1.58 -11.28 1.10
CA VAL A 215 2.10 -10.54 -0.05
C VAL A 215 3.64 -10.60 -0.05
N PRO A 216 4.27 -11.09 -1.13
CA PRO A 216 5.72 -11.14 -1.24
C PRO A 216 6.37 -9.77 -1.03
N GLY A 217 7.40 -9.75 -0.18
CA GLY A 217 8.16 -8.54 0.13
C GLY A 217 7.43 -7.53 1.05
N LEU A 218 6.20 -7.82 1.49
CA LEU A 218 5.51 -7.06 2.53
C LEU A 218 5.27 -7.96 3.75
N PRO A 219 6.20 -8.04 4.72
CA PRO A 219 6.01 -8.84 5.93
C PRO A 219 4.90 -8.24 6.79
N SER A 220 4.38 -9.02 7.76
CA SER A 220 3.32 -8.57 8.67
C SER A 220 3.71 -7.34 9.51
N GLY A 221 5.01 -7.15 9.78
CA GLY A 221 5.55 -5.95 10.42
C GLY A 221 5.66 -4.71 9.51
N GLY A 222 5.44 -4.88 8.21
CA GLY A 222 5.55 -3.84 7.19
C GLY A 222 6.96 -3.63 6.62
N LEU A 223 7.05 -2.79 5.58
CA LEU A 223 8.33 -2.24 5.11
C LEU A 223 8.67 -1.04 5.99
N ILE A 224 9.91 -0.95 6.48
CA ILE A 224 10.32 0.04 7.47
C ILE A 224 11.52 0.81 6.95
N GLN A 225 11.46 2.14 7.01
CA GLN A 225 12.57 3.03 6.74
C GLN A 225 12.70 4.07 7.84
N THR A 226 13.92 4.29 8.33
CA THR A 226 14.22 5.38 9.27
C THR A 226 15.14 6.39 8.61
N ARG A 227 14.74 7.66 8.69
CA ARG A 227 15.46 8.82 8.19
C ARG A 227 15.91 9.65 9.38
N SER A 228 17.17 10.08 9.39
CA SER A 228 17.76 10.86 10.49
C SER A 228 18.38 12.17 10.02
N GLN A 229 18.54 13.12 10.94
CA GLN A 229 19.21 14.41 10.73
C GLN A 229 20.54 14.52 11.45
#